data_AF-A0A2X2V4H7-F1
#
_entry.id   AF-A0A2X2V4H7-F1
#
_cell.length_a   1.000
_cell.length_b   1.000
_cell.length_c   1.000
_cell.angle_alpha   90.00
_cell.angle_beta   90.00
_cell.angle_gamma   90.00
#
_symmetry.space_group_name_H-M   'P 1'
#
loop_
_entity.id
_entity.type
_entity.pdbx_description
1 polymer ?
#
loop_
_entity_poly.entity_id
_entity_poly.type
_entity_poly.pdbx_seq_one_letter_code
_entity_poly.pdbx_strand_id
1 'polypeptide(L)'
;MFGGVLRASGIGDALAGVLSDTGMPVIVAAFVISTALRVAQGSATVALTTTAALVSPMVEATTGLSQFDLCFIVIAIAGGATVLSHVNDSGFWLVGRFLEMDEKTTLKTWTVMETLIGTIAFLLAALGSVIL
;
A
#
# COMPACT_ATOMS: atom_id res chain seq x y z
N MET A 1 -9.94 4.38 -15.48
CA MET A 1 -10.13 4.38 -14.01
C MET A 1 -9.09 5.30 -13.37
N PHE A 2 -9.34 5.81 -12.16
CA PHE A 2 -8.58 6.88 -11.48
C PHE A 2 -7.04 6.76 -11.55
N GLY A 3 -6.46 5.55 -11.45
CA GLY A 3 -5.02 5.35 -11.63
C GLY A 3 -4.48 5.77 -13.00
N GLY A 4 -5.25 5.66 -14.07
CA GLY A 4 -4.89 6.21 -15.39
C GLY A 4 -4.91 7.74 -15.43
N VAL A 5 -5.76 8.38 -14.62
CA VAL A 5 -5.78 9.84 -14.46
C VAL A 5 -4.56 10.31 -13.68
N LEU A 6 -4.17 9.58 -12.62
CA LEU A 6 -2.93 9.86 -11.87
C LEU A 6 -1.67 9.63 -12.72
N ARG A 7 -1.69 8.63 -13.60
CA ARG A 7 -0.61 8.44 -14.57
C ARG A 7 -0.56 9.61 -15.56
N ALA A 8 -1.70 10.01 -16.12
CA ALA A 8 -1.78 11.14 -17.04
C ALA A 8 -1.43 12.49 -16.39
N SER A 9 -1.63 12.65 -15.08
CA SER A 9 -1.23 13.86 -14.35
C SER A 9 0.28 13.93 -14.05
N GLY A 10 1.04 12.87 -14.32
CA GLY A 10 2.47 12.79 -14.07
C GLY A 10 2.84 12.56 -12.59
N ILE A 11 1.87 12.43 -11.68
CA ILE A 11 2.17 12.22 -10.26
C ILE A 11 2.78 10.85 -10.02
N GLY A 12 2.39 9.84 -10.81
CA GLY A 12 3.00 8.51 -10.79
C GLY A 12 4.48 8.55 -11.14
N ASP A 13 4.84 9.27 -12.20
CA ASP A 13 6.22 9.41 -12.67
C ASP A 13 7.06 10.24 -11.68
N ALA A 14 6.48 11.29 -11.09
CA ALA A 14 7.15 12.07 -10.05
C ALA A 14 7.44 11.23 -8.80
N LEU A 15 6.45 10.43 -8.35
CA LEU A 15 6.61 9.55 -7.19
C LEU A 15 7.62 8.42 -7.48
N ALA A 16 7.56 7.83 -8.68
CA ALA A 16 8.51 6.81 -9.13
C ALA A 16 9.93 7.36 -9.26
N GLY A 17 10.10 8.56 -9.83
CA GLY A 17 11.39 9.23 -9.99
C GLY A 17 12.07 9.55 -8.66
N VAL A 18 11.31 10.10 -7.70
CA VAL A 18 11.81 10.35 -6.34
C VAL A 18 12.28 9.06 -5.67
N LEU A 19 11.57 7.94 -5.89
CA LEU A 19 11.91 6.67 -5.26
C LEU A 19 13.01 5.90 -6.01
N SER A 20 13.11 6.02 -7.34
CA SER A 20 14.18 5.40 -8.12
C SER A 20 15.55 6.01 -7.82
N ASP A 21 15.61 7.32 -7.60
CA ASP A 21 16.86 8.03 -7.30
C ASP A 21 17.41 7.69 -5.90
N THR A 22 16.59 7.07 -5.03
CA THR A 22 17.01 6.64 -3.70
C THR A 22 17.71 5.27 -3.68
N GLY A 23 17.71 4.53 -4.80
CA GLY A 23 18.21 3.15 -4.84
C GLY A 23 17.36 2.16 -4.03
N MET A 24 16.12 2.54 -3.70
CA MET A 24 15.25 1.75 -2.85
C MET A 24 14.70 0.52 -3.60
N PRO A 25 14.63 -0.67 -2.96
CA PRO A 25 14.05 -1.85 -3.59
C PRO A 25 12.58 -1.64 -3.99
N VAL A 26 12.19 -2.17 -5.15
CA VAL A 26 10.84 -2.02 -5.74
C VAL A 26 9.73 -2.42 -4.76
N ILE A 27 9.95 -3.49 -3.99
CA ILE A 27 9.00 -3.96 -2.97
C ILE A 27 8.72 -2.91 -1.88
N VAL A 28 9.75 -2.14 -1.47
CA VAL A 28 9.61 -1.09 -0.46
C VAL A 28 8.92 0.12 -1.07
N ALA A 29 9.27 0.50 -2.30
CA ALA A 29 8.59 1.55 -3.05
C ALA A 29 7.09 1.26 -3.16
N ALA A 30 6.74 0.03 -3.55
CA ALA A 30 5.36 -0.41 -3.71
C ALA A 30 4.55 -0.29 -2.39
N PHE A 31 5.13 -0.70 -1.25
CA PHE A 31 4.49 -0.55 0.06
C PHE A 31 4.27 0.92 0.44
N VAL A 32 5.28 1.77 0.25
CA VAL A 32 5.23 3.20 0.61
C VAL A 32 4.20 3.93 -0.25
N ILE A 33 4.19 3.71 -1.56
CA ILE A 33 3.21 4.31 -2.48
C ILE A 33 1.79 3.88 -2.08
N SER A 34 1.58 2.59 -1.82
CA SER A 34 0.28 2.05 -1.40
C SER A 34 -0.19 2.67 -0.09
N THR A 35 0.72 2.79 0.89
CA THR A 35 0.44 3.43 2.18
C THR A 35 0.07 4.90 2.01
N ALA A 36 0.83 5.65 1.20
CA ALA A 36 0.55 7.06 0.96
C ALA A 36 -0.84 7.26 0.32
N LEU A 37 -1.19 6.44 -0.67
CA LEU A 37 -2.52 6.45 -1.27
C LEU A 37 -3.58 6.06 -0.24
N ARG A 38 -3.41 4.97 0.50
CA ARG A 38 -4.34 4.53 1.55
C ARG A 38 -4.63 5.65 2.55
N VAL A 39 -3.60 6.31 3.06
CA VAL A 39 -3.75 7.41 4.03
C VAL A 39 -4.48 8.61 3.42
N ALA A 40 -4.26 8.93 2.15
CA ALA A 40 -4.88 10.08 1.49
C ALA A 40 -6.36 9.86 1.15
N GLN A 41 -6.72 8.70 0.59
CA GLN A 41 -8.06 8.44 0.05
C GLN A 41 -8.91 7.46 0.88
N GLY A 42 -8.35 6.77 1.86
CA GLY A 42 -9.09 5.96 2.81
C GLY A 42 -9.60 4.61 2.29
N SER A 43 -9.77 4.36 0.99
CA SER A 43 -10.20 3.04 0.48
C SER A 43 -9.02 2.08 0.23
N ALA A 44 -9.06 0.90 0.86
CA ALA A 44 -8.04 -0.15 0.67
C ALA A 44 -8.01 -0.68 -0.77
N THR A 45 -9.17 -1.04 -1.33
CA THR A 45 -9.25 -1.59 -2.70
C THR A 45 -8.80 -0.57 -3.75
N VAL A 46 -9.20 0.69 -3.60
CA VAL A 46 -8.78 1.74 -4.55
C VAL A 46 -7.29 2.03 -4.39
N ALA A 47 -6.74 2.05 -3.17
CA ALA A 47 -5.31 2.25 -2.95
C ALA A 47 -4.48 1.11 -3.57
N LEU A 48 -4.91 -0.14 -3.37
CA LEU A 48 -4.28 -1.34 -3.94
C LEU A 48 -4.27 -1.29 -5.46
N THR A 49 -5.44 -1.13 -6.09
CA THR A 49 -5.57 -1.16 -7.56
C THR A 49 -4.87 0.03 -8.23
N THR A 50 -4.92 1.20 -7.59
CA THR A 50 -4.22 2.41 -8.07
C THR A 50 -2.71 2.24 -7.98
N THR A 51 -2.20 1.73 -6.85
CA THR A 51 -0.75 1.47 -6.70
C THR A 51 -0.26 0.44 -7.70
N ALA A 52 -0.99 -0.66 -7.89
CA ALA A 52 -0.63 -1.68 -8.88
C ALA A 52 -0.51 -1.07 -10.28
N ALA A 53 -1.44 -0.19 -10.66
CA ALA A 53 -1.36 0.53 -11.93
C ALA A 53 -0.18 1.52 -11.98
N LEU A 54 0.17 2.21 -10.89
CA LEU A 54 1.29 3.15 -10.88
C LEU A 54 2.65 2.45 -10.90
N VAL A 55 2.77 1.31 -10.21
CA VAL A 55 4.02 0.56 -10.04
C VAL A 55 4.30 -0.40 -11.20
N SER A 56 3.29 -0.77 -12.01
CA SER A 56 3.46 -1.73 -13.12
C SER A 56 4.64 -1.40 -14.06
N PRO A 57 4.84 -0.15 -14.52
CA PRO A 57 5.94 0.16 -15.44
C PRO A 57 7.32 0.03 -14.78
N MET A 58 7.41 0.33 -13.47
CA MET A 58 8.64 0.17 -12.69
C MET A 58 9.00 -1.31 -12.55
N VAL A 59 8.01 -2.17 -12.30
CA VAL A 59 8.20 -3.62 -12.21
C VAL A 59 8.60 -4.20 -13.56
N GLU A 60 7.95 -3.78 -14.65
CA GLU A 60 8.28 -4.22 -16.02
C GLU A 60 9.68 -3.78 -16.46
N ALA A 61 10.13 -2.59 -16.04
CA ALA A 61 11.47 -2.08 -16.33
C ALA A 61 12.57 -2.74 -15.46
N THR A 62 12.20 -3.40 -14.36
CA THR A 62 13.16 -4.04 -13.45
C THR A 62 13.51 -5.44 -13.97
N THR A 63 14.73 -5.59 -14.47
CA THR A 63 15.23 -6.89 -14.94
C THR A 63 15.60 -7.81 -13.78
N GLY A 64 15.37 -9.12 -13.94
CA GLY A 64 15.83 -10.14 -12.99
C GLY A 64 14.85 -10.47 -11.86
N LEU A 65 13.64 -9.90 -11.87
CA LEU A 65 12.59 -10.29 -10.92
C LEU A 65 12.10 -11.71 -11.21
N SER A 66 12.10 -12.56 -10.19
CA SER A 66 11.50 -13.89 -10.23
C SER A 66 9.98 -13.83 -10.08
N GLN A 67 9.29 -14.96 -10.28
CA GLN A 67 7.86 -15.03 -9.96
C GLN A 67 7.58 -14.84 -8.47
N PHE A 68 8.50 -15.23 -7.59
CA PHE A 68 8.37 -15.01 -6.15
C PHE A 68 8.45 -13.52 -5.81
N ASP A 69 9.37 -12.78 -6.44
CA ASP A 69 9.48 -11.33 -6.25
C ASP A 69 8.19 -10.61 -6.62
N LEU A 70 7.58 -10.98 -7.75
CA LEU A 70 6.30 -10.42 -8.17
C LEU A 70 5.20 -10.70 -7.14
N CYS A 71 5.14 -11.91 -6.59
CA CYS A 71 4.20 -12.26 -5.52
C CYS A 71 4.44 -11.40 -4.26
N PHE A 72 5.70 -11.22 -3.85
CA PHE A 72 6.03 -10.41 -2.68
C PHE A 72 5.73 -8.93 -2.88
N ILE A 73 5.93 -8.39 -4.09
CA ILE A 73 5.52 -7.03 -4.45
C ILE A 73 4.00 -6.87 -4.34
N VAL A 74 3.22 -7.83 -4.82
CA VAL A 74 1.75 -7.80 -4.67
C VAL A 74 1.34 -7.80 -3.20
N ILE A 75 1.98 -8.62 -2.36
CA ILE A 75 1.72 -8.65 -0.92
C ILE A 75 2.11 -7.32 -0.26
N ALA A 76 3.23 -6.72 -0.67
CA ALA A 76 3.65 -5.41 -0.17
C ALA A 76 2.65 -4.31 -0.51
N ILE A 77 2.10 -4.30 -1.74
CA ILE A 77 1.03 -3.38 -2.12
C ILE A 77 -0.22 -3.60 -1.26
N ALA A 78 -0.63 -4.84 -1.06
CA ALA A 78 -1.78 -5.17 -0.23
C ALA A 78 -1.57 -4.75 1.25
N GLY A 79 -0.38 -5.00 1.78
CA GLY A 79 0.02 -4.55 3.11
C GLY A 79 -0.10 -3.04 3.28
N GLY A 80 0.49 -2.27 2.36
CA GLY A 80 0.41 -0.81 2.39
C GLY A 80 -1.01 -0.27 2.19
N ALA A 81 -1.87 -0.99 1.46
CA ALA A 81 -3.26 -0.62 1.29
C ALA A 81 -4.12 -0.87 2.55
N THR A 82 -3.62 -1.64 3.51
CA THR A 82 -4.32 -2.03 4.73
C THR A 82 -4.02 -1.06 5.88
N VAL A 83 -2.75 -0.66 6.03
CA VAL A 83 -2.28 0.13 7.18
C VAL A 83 -2.99 1.48 7.34
N LEU A 84 -2.91 2.04 8.55
CA LEU A 84 -3.32 3.41 8.87
C LEU A 84 -4.76 3.76 8.47
N SER A 85 -5.68 2.79 8.54
CA SER A 85 -7.12 3.04 8.38
C SER A 85 -7.63 4.02 9.44
N HIS A 86 -8.12 5.19 9.03
CA HIS A 86 -8.58 6.26 9.93
C HIS A 86 -9.91 6.87 9.45
N VAL A 87 -10.22 8.10 9.88
CA VAL A 87 -11.50 8.77 9.67
C VAL A 87 -11.96 8.91 8.21
N ASN A 88 -11.06 8.76 7.23
CA ASN A 88 -11.42 8.74 5.80
C ASN A 88 -11.76 7.35 5.25
N ASP A 89 -11.65 6.28 6.05
CA ASP A 89 -12.01 4.91 5.69
C ASP A 89 -13.43 4.57 6.16
N SER A 90 -14.26 4.03 5.26
CA SER A 90 -15.60 3.55 5.62
C SER A 90 -15.55 2.34 6.57
N GLY A 91 -14.51 1.50 6.47
CA GLY A 91 -14.29 0.35 7.36
C GLY A 91 -14.09 0.76 8.82
N PHE A 92 -13.32 1.84 9.05
CA PHE A 92 -13.13 2.43 10.38
C PHE A 92 -14.47 2.79 11.04
N TRP A 93 -15.35 3.47 10.32
CA TRP A 93 -16.66 3.86 10.84
C TRP A 93 -17.63 2.70 10.97
N LEU A 94 -17.56 1.73 10.07
CA LEU A 94 -18.40 0.53 10.10
C LEU A 94 -18.14 -0.26 11.39
N VAL A 95 -16.87 -0.54 11.68
CA VAL A 95 -16.50 -1.33 12.87
C VAL A 95 -16.72 -0.55 14.16
N GLY A 96 -16.39 0.75 14.19
CA GLY A 96 -16.69 1.59 15.34
C GLY A 96 -18.17 1.57 15.72
N ARG A 97 -19.07 1.62 14.72
CA ARG A 97 -20.53 1.55 14.96
C ARG A 97 -21.00 0.16 15.37
N PHE A 98 -20.50 -0.90 14.73
CA PHE A 98 -20.90 -2.28 15.08
C PHE A 98 -20.49 -2.67 16.50
N LEU A 99 -19.37 -2.15 16.98
CA LEU A 99 -18.85 -2.43 18.32
C LEU A 99 -19.21 -1.34 19.35
N GLU A 100 -20.04 -0.36 18.97
CA GLU A 100 -20.47 0.77 19.80
C GLU A 100 -19.29 1.54 20.45
N MET A 101 -18.19 1.68 19.71
CA MET A 101 -16.97 2.35 20.16
C MET A 101 -16.98 3.84 19.82
N ASP A 102 -16.39 4.67 20.68
CA ASP A 102 -16.09 6.06 20.35
C ASP A 102 -14.91 6.15 19.36
N GLU A 103 -14.76 7.31 18.71
CA GLU A 103 -13.71 7.53 17.69
C GLU A 103 -12.31 7.28 18.26
N LYS A 104 -12.06 7.74 19.49
CA LYS A 104 -10.76 7.58 20.16
C LYS A 104 -10.42 6.11 20.41
N THR A 105 -11.37 5.30 20.85
CA THR A 105 -11.15 3.86 21.02
C THR A 105 -10.97 3.19 19.66
N THR A 106 -11.75 3.59 18.64
CA THR A 106 -11.61 3.07 17.28
C THR A 106 -10.23 3.35 16.69
N LEU A 107 -9.68 4.56 16.86
CA LEU A 107 -8.30 4.86 16.46
C LEU A 107 -7.27 4.01 17.22
N LYS A 108 -7.50 3.70 18.49
CA LYS A 108 -6.57 2.91 19.31
C LYS A 108 -6.63 1.41 19.05
N THR A 109 -7.73 0.90 18.52
CA THR A 109 -7.90 -0.54 18.28
C THR A 109 -7.88 -0.85 16.79
N TRP A 110 -8.81 -0.32 16.00
CA TRP A 110 -8.95 -0.60 14.57
C TRP A 110 -7.73 -0.13 13.77
N THR A 111 -7.35 1.15 13.90
CA THR A 111 -6.20 1.67 13.15
C THR A 111 -4.91 0.94 13.52
N VAL A 112 -4.73 0.63 14.81
CA VAL A 112 -3.57 -0.14 15.28
C VAL A 112 -3.58 -1.56 14.71
N MET A 113 -4.72 -2.26 14.78
CA MET A 113 -4.88 -3.61 14.24
C MET A 113 -4.61 -3.66 12.73
N GLU A 114 -5.23 -2.78 11.94
CA GLU A 114 -5.01 -2.68 10.48
C GLU A 114 -3.54 -2.37 10.15
N THR A 115 -2.91 -1.49 10.93
CA THR A 115 -1.49 -1.17 10.77
C THR A 115 -0.60 -2.37 11.09
N LEU A 116 -0.92 -3.15 12.12
CA LEU A 116 -0.21 -4.38 12.43
C LEU A 116 -0.38 -5.41 11.31
N ILE A 117 -1.59 -5.65 10.81
CA ILE A 117 -1.86 -6.59 9.72
C ILE A 117 -1.04 -6.22 8.48
N GLY A 118 -1.15 -4.97 8.03
CA GLY A 118 -0.46 -4.52 6.82
C GLY A 118 1.07 -4.51 6.96
N THR A 119 1.58 -4.11 8.14
CA THR A 119 3.02 -4.10 8.40
C THR A 119 3.59 -5.51 8.52
N ILE A 120 2.91 -6.43 9.20
CA ILE A 120 3.35 -7.82 9.31
C ILE A 120 3.36 -8.49 7.93
N ALA A 121 2.32 -8.28 7.11
CA ALA A 121 2.28 -8.78 5.74
C ALA A 121 3.48 -8.28 4.93
N PHE A 122 3.81 -6.99 5.04
CA PHE A 122 4.98 -6.42 4.38
C PHE A 122 6.30 -7.01 4.88
N LEU A 123 6.48 -7.13 6.21
CA LEU A 123 7.71 -7.69 6.77
C LEU A 123 7.94 -9.14 6.34
N LEU A 124 6.89 -9.96 6.30
CA LEU A 124 6.96 -11.33 5.81
C LEU A 124 7.31 -11.38 4.31
N ALA A 125 6.72 -10.49 3.50
CA ALA A 125 7.02 -10.41 2.07
C ALA A 125 8.45 -9.91 1.80
N ALA A 126 8.90 -8.90 2.54
CA ALA A 126 10.26 -8.37 2.46
C ALA A 126 11.30 -9.43 2.87
N LEU A 127 11.03 -10.19 3.94
CA LEU A 127 11.88 -11.30 4.33
C LEU A 127 11.90 -12.39 3.26
N GLY A 128 10.74 -12.75 2.71
CA GLY A 128 10.62 -13.74 1.64
C GLY A 128 11.41 -13.36 0.39
N SER A 129 11.32 -12.09 -0.05
CA SER A 129 12.03 -11.56 -1.21
C SER A 129 13.56 -11.53 -1.05
N VAL A 130 14.07 -11.56 0.19
CA VAL A 130 15.52 -11.64 0.44
C VAL A 130 16.00 -13.10 0.46
N ILE A 131 15.14 -14.05 0.81
CA ILE A 131 15.51 -15.46 1.03
C ILE A 131 15.30 -16.32 -0.23
N LEU A 132 14.26 -16.04 -1.01
CA LEU A 132 13.79 -16.85 -2.14
C LEU A 132 14.04 -16.14 -3.47
#